data_AF-A0A0W4ZGE9-F1
#
_entry.id   AF-A0A0W4ZGE9-F1
#
_cell.length_a   1.000
_cell.length_b   1.000
_cell.length_c   1.000
_cell.angle_alpha   90.00
_cell.angle_beta   90.00
_cell.angle_gamma   90.00
#
_symmetry.space_group_name_H-M   'P 1'
#
loop_
_entity.id
_entity.type
_entity.pdbx_description
1 polymer ?
#
loop_
_entity_poly.entity_id
_entity_poly.type
_entity_poly.pdbx_seq_one_letter_code
_entity_poly.pdbx_strand_id
1 'polypeptide(L)'
;VGVVDHEYYDILEVDPLADNLTIKRAYRRLAIKFHPDKNPDNPDESRKKFQKIGEAYQVLSDPELRRKYDIYGKKEATPDQGFCDPSDFFANLFGGEAFVDLIGEISLIKDLTKALEISEMEKKSKNENSNVSVKSNIGTTFADKAITCSTPSSPVSTVSETEKNTQKSYKKRGLTKEQQEELLAFEKEKASVRKKRVEHLANKLVDRLNIWTESTKDEHTTKAFQEKIKYEAEILKMESFGVELLNAIGVIYIQKGTSLLKSQKFLGISGIFSKIKEKGTIAKDIFSTISSALDAQMTAEQLSKLEEKGEDRDGTRKTELEKEMTGKILLASWRGAKFEVSGVLRDVCDKVLSKSIPLEKRIERARALIMIGAIFCETQPDPGDEGRVFEELMRNSTKKKK
;
A
#
# COMPACT_ATOMS: atom_id res chain seq x y z
N VAL A 1 27.06 20.08 11.53
CA VAL A 1 27.78 20.10 10.23
C VAL A 1 26.92 20.92 9.29
N GLY A 2 27.48 21.94 8.65
CA GLY A 2 26.71 22.77 7.70
C GLY A 2 26.42 21.99 6.43
N VAL A 3 25.28 22.25 5.79
CA VAL A 3 24.90 21.65 4.52
C VAL A 3 25.74 22.28 3.41
N VAL A 4 26.46 21.45 2.64
CA VAL A 4 27.37 21.92 1.57
C VAL A 4 26.61 22.29 0.30
N ASP A 5 25.43 21.70 0.08
CA ASP A 5 24.61 21.89 -1.11
C ASP A 5 23.12 22.02 -0.74
N HIS A 6 22.50 23.12 -1.13
CA HIS A 6 21.10 23.43 -0.81
C HIS A 6 20.12 23.09 -1.95
N GLU A 7 20.60 22.67 -3.12
CA GLU A 7 19.78 22.50 -4.33
C GLU A 7 18.55 21.60 -4.10
N TYR A 8 18.70 20.44 -3.44
CA TYR A 8 17.58 19.54 -3.19
C TYR A 8 16.59 20.08 -2.15
N TYR A 9 17.07 20.81 -1.16
CA TYR A 9 16.22 21.47 -0.16
C TYR A 9 15.41 22.60 -0.81
N ASP A 10 16.05 23.39 -1.69
CA ASP A 10 15.41 24.45 -2.46
C ASP A 10 14.39 23.90 -3.46
N ILE A 11 14.72 22.79 -4.15
CA ILE A 11 13.79 22.09 -5.07
C ILE A 11 12.55 21.62 -4.33
N LEU A 12 12.70 21.11 -3.11
CA LEU A 12 11.58 20.68 -2.29
C LEU A 12 10.92 21.84 -1.51
N GLU A 13 11.43 23.06 -1.60
CA GLU A 13 10.95 24.23 -0.85
C GLU A 13 10.90 23.95 0.68
N VAL A 14 11.96 23.35 1.24
CA VAL A 14 12.06 23.01 2.67
C VAL A 14 13.37 23.50 3.28
N ASP A 15 13.36 23.74 4.59
CA ASP A 15 14.57 24.10 5.34
C ASP A 15 15.55 22.91 5.41
N PRO A 16 16.88 23.14 5.37
CA PRO A 16 17.88 22.08 5.56
C PRO A 16 17.74 21.30 6.87
N LEU A 17 17.12 21.88 7.90
CA LEU A 17 16.80 21.26 9.18
C LEU A 17 15.43 20.55 9.18
N ALA A 18 14.71 20.53 8.06
CA ALA A 18 13.41 19.87 7.95
C ALA A 18 13.52 18.38 8.31
N ASP A 19 12.55 17.88 9.06
CA ASP A 19 12.45 16.46 9.33
C ASP A 19 12.00 15.69 8.08
N ASN A 20 12.19 14.36 8.09
CA ASN A 20 11.81 13.50 6.96
C ASN A 20 10.31 13.61 6.62
N LEU A 21 9.48 13.88 7.63
CA LEU A 21 8.04 14.08 7.44
C LEU A 21 7.75 15.34 6.61
N THR A 22 8.42 16.45 6.90
CA THR A 22 8.29 17.71 6.15
C THR A 22 8.79 17.56 4.72
N ILE A 23 9.94 16.90 4.52
CA ILE A 23 10.48 16.56 3.20
C ILE A 23 9.48 15.75 2.38
N LYS A 24 8.89 14.72 2.98
CA LYS A 24 7.89 13.87 2.33
C LYS A 24 6.59 14.60 1.99
N ARG A 25 6.13 15.51 2.85
CA ARG A 25 4.97 16.36 2.53
C ARG A 25 5.26 17.30 1.37
N ALA A 26 6.44 17.92 1.37
CA ALA A 26 6.81 18.85 0.34
C ALA A 26 6.97 18.18 -1.04
N TYR A 27 7.61 17.01 -1.09
CA TYR A 27 7.66 16.17 -2.28
C TYR A 27 6.27 15.90 -2.85
N ARG A 28 5.32 15.44 -2.02
CA ARG A 28 3.95 15.14 -2.47
C ARG A 28 3.29 16.38 -3.08
N ARG A 29 3.27 17.50 -2.35
CA ARG A 29 2.70 18.77 -2.81
C ARG A 29 3.29 19.19 -4.18
N LEU A 30 4.61 19.10 -4.33
CA LEU A 30 5.32 19.54 -5.52
C LEU A 30 5.18 18.56 -6.70
N ALA A 31 5.23 17.25 -6.45
CA ALA A 31 5.03 16.21 -7.46
C ALA A 31 3.67 16.37 -8.15
N ILE A 32 2.66 16.79 -7.40
CA ILE A 32 1.34 17.09 -7.93
C ILE A 32 1.32 18.43 -8.67
N LYS A 33 1.87 19.49 -8.06
CA LYS A 33 1.91 20.83 -8.65
C LYS A 33 2.59 20.82 -10.02
N PHE A 34 3.67 20.06 -10.14
CA PHE A 34 4.48 19.94 -11.35
C PHE A 34 4.25 18.63 -12.10
N HIS A 35 3.10 17.98 -11.92
CA HIS A 35 2.74 16.86 -12.78
C HIS A 35 2.51 17.38 -14.20
N PRO A 36 2.99 16.69 -15.27
CA PRO A 36 2.76 17.08 -16.66
C PRO A 36 1.28 17.36 -16.97
N ASP A 37 0.37 16.52 -16.46
CA ASP A 37 -1.08 16.65 -16.66
C ASP A 37 -1.72 17.89 -16.01
N LYS A 38 -1.06 18.50 -15.01
CA LYS A 38 -1.53 19.76 -14.40
C LYS A 38 -0.95 21.00 -15.08
N ASN A 39 0.00 20.81 -15.99
CA ASN A 39 0.70 21.89 -16.68
C ASN A 39 0.74 21.62 -18.19
N PRO A 40 -0.43 21.49 -18.85
CA PRO A 40 -0.53 21.14 -20.27
C PRO A 40 0.07 22.22 -21.18
N ASP A 41 0.13 23.47 -20.71
CA ASP A 41 0.69 24.59 -21.46
C ASP A 41 2.23 24.53 -21.55
N ASN A 42 2.89 23.85 -20.59
CA ASN A 42 4.36 23.74 -20.49
C ASN A 42 4.81 22.33 -20.09
N PRO A 43 4.51 21.29 -20.89
CA PRO A 43 4.72 19.89 -20.52
C PRO A 43 6.20 19.53 -20.32
N ASP A 44 7.09 20.13 -21.11
CA ASP A 44 8.53 19.86 -21.02
C ASP A 44 9.17 20.45 -19.76
N GLU A 45 8.75 21.65 -19.35
CA GLU A 45 9.21 22.27 -18.11
C GLU A 45 8.67 21.53 -16.89
N SER A 46 7.39 21.15 -16.94
CA SER A 46 6.73 20.35 -15.91
C SER A 46 7.44 19.00 -15.71
N ARG A 47 7.73 18.27 -16.80
CA ARG A 47 8.48 17.01 -16.77
C ARG A 47 9.87 17.18 -16.14
N LYS A 48 10.61 18.23 -16.52
CA LYS A 48 11.93 18.52 -15.95
C LYS A 48 11.85 18.82 -14.45
N LYS A 49 10.86 19.60 -14.02
CA LYS A 49 10.65 19.90 -12.59
C LYS A 49 10.24 18.66 -11.81
N PHE A 50 9.30 17.87 -12.32
CA PHE A 50 8.88 16.61 -11.71
C PHE A 50 10.05 15.64 -11.51
N GLN A 51 10.91 15.52 -12.52
CA GLN A 51 12.11 14.68 -12.45
C GLN A 51 13.06 15.15 -11.34
N LYS A 52 13.33 16.47 -11.27
CA LYS A 52 14.17 17.06 -10.20
C LYS A 52 13.57 16.90 -8.81
N ILE A 53 12.24 17.04 -8.68
CA ILE A 53 11.52 16.84 -7.42
C ILE A 53 11.65 15.38 -6.95
N GLY A 54 11.53 14.42 -7.88
CA GLY A 54 11.76 13.00 -7.60
C GLY A 54 13.19 12.71 -7.16
N GLU A 55 14.17 13.26 -7.86
CA GLU A 55 15.60 13.15 -7.52
C GLU A 55 15.91 13.71 -6.13
N ALA A 56 15.44 14.93 -5.85
CA ALA A 56 15.62 15.58 -4.56
C ALA A 56 15.01 14.76 -3.41
N TYR A 57 13.79 14.24 -3.60
CA TYR A 57 13.15 13.40 -2.60
C TYR A 57 13.89 12.09 -2.39
N GLN A 58 14.36 11.42 -3.45
CA GLN A 58 15.08 10.16 -3.33
C GLN A 58 16.34 10.29 -2.47
N VAL A 59 17.05 11.41 -2.59
CA VAL A 59 18.25 11.69 -1.80
C VAL A 59 17.89 12.16 -0.38
N LEU A 60 16.94 13.09 -0.23
CA LEU A 60 16.63 13.70 1.07
C LEU A 60 15.74 12.83 1.98
N SER A 61 15.02 11.85 1.44
CA SER A 61 14.16 10.96 2.24
C SER A 61 14.93 9.82 2.92
N ASP A 62 16.05 9.40 2.34
CA ASP A 62 16.93 8.37 2.91
C ASP A 62 17.95 9.05 3.87
N PRO A 63 18.01 8.67 5.16
CA PRO A 63 18.92 9.30 6.11
C PRO A 63 20.41 9.17 5.76
N GLU A 64 20.82 8.07 5.12
CA GLU A 64 22.21 7.86 4.72
C GLU A 64 22.57 8.68 3.48
N LEU A 65 21.69 8.71 2.47
CA LEU A 65 21.88 9.52 1.27
C LEU A 65 21.81 11.02 1.58
N ARG A 66 20.88 11.44 2.44
CA ARG A 66 20.79 12.82 2.92
C ARG A 66 22.06 13.23 3.65
N ARG A 67 22.58 12.38 4.53
CA ARG A 67 23.85 12.66 5.22
C ARG A 67 25.02 12.79 4.23
N LYS A 68 25.10 11.91 3.22
CA LYS A 68 26.13 12.02 2.17
C LYS A 68 25.97 13.31 1.38
N TYR A 69 24.74 13.68 1.03
CA TYR A 69 24.43 14.93 0.34
C TYR A 69 24.82 16.16 1.17
N ASP A 70 24.50 16.17 2.46
CA ASP A 70 24.81 17.29 3.35
C ASP A 70 26.32 17.52 3.48
N ILE A 71 27.14 16.44 3.42
CA ILE A 71 28.59 16.50 3.60
C ILE A 71 29.34 16.73 2.28
N TYR A 72 28.92 16.08 1.19
CA TYR A 72 29.68 15.99 -0.06
C TYR A 72 28.99 16.65 -1.26
N GLY A 73 27.73 17.09 -1.09
CA GLY A 73 26.90 17.65 -2.15
C GLY A 73 26.44 16.63 -3.18
N LYS A 74 25.78 17.13 -4.24
CA LYS A 74 25.11 16.30 -5.27
C LYS A 74 26.00 15.26 -5.96
N LYS A 75 27.32 15.48 -6.02
CA LYS A 75 28.26 14.64 -6.78
C LYS A 75 28.50 13.25 -6.18
N GLU A 76 28.29 13.07 -4.88
CA GLU A 76 28.49 11.77 -4.20
C GLU A 76 27.21 11.17 -3.59
N ALA A 77 26.08 11.87 -3.74
CA ALA A 77 24.77 11.43 -3.25
C ALA A 77 23.87 10.87 -4.37
N THR A 78 24.45 10.23 -5.38
CA THR A 78 23.69 9.54 -6.43
C THR A 78 23.26 8.14 -5.96
N PRO A 79 21.97 7.81 -6.03
CA PRO A 79 21.49 6.44 -5.79
C PRO A 79 22.15 5.45 -6.77
N ASP A 80 22.68 4.32 -6.27
CA ASP A 80 23.36 3.29 -7.08
C ASP A 80 22.43 2.61 -8.12
N GLN A 81 21.12 2.80 -8.00
CA GLN A 81 20.12 2.32 -8.94
C GLN A 81 19.19 3.49 -9.32
N GLY A 82 18.97 3.66 -10.63
CA GLY A 82 18.12 4.71 -11.19
C GLY A 82 16.65 4.66 -10.72
N PHE A 83 15.83 5.55 -11.28
CA PHE A 83 14.41 5.80 -10.99
C PHE A 83 13.66 4.63 -10.31
N CYS A 84 13.10 4.92 -9.13
CA CYS A 84 12.33 4.04 -8.25
C CYS A 84 11.48 2.99 -8.99
N ASP A 85 11.59 1.71 -8.60
CA ASP A 85 10.69 0.67 -9.08
C ASP A 85 9.25 1.07 -8.71
N PRO A 86 8.31 1.02 -9.65
CA PRO A 86 6.92 1.37 -9.40
C PRO A 86 6.28 0.61 -8.25
N SER A 87 6.67 -0.65 -8.02
CA SER A 87 6.19 -1.42 -6.86
C SER A 87 6.67 -0.79 -5.56
N ASP A 88 7.90 -0.30 -5.52
CA ASP A 88 8.48 0.39 -4.37
C ASP A 88 7.83 1.77 -4.16
N PHE A 89 7.53 2.51 -5.23
CA PHE A 89 6.72 3.73 -5.15
C PHE A 89 5.35 3.44 -4.51
N PHE A 90 4.67 2.39 -4.95
CA PHE A 90 3.36 2.01 -4.38
C PHE A 90 3.46 1.53 -2.94
N ALA A 91 4.47 0.76 -2.57
CA ALA A 91 4.71 0.34 -1.19
C ALA A 91 4.93 1.56 -0.27
N ASN A 92 5.71 2.54 -0.75
CA ASN A 92 5.96 3.79 -0.06
C ASN A 92 4.72 4.70 0.02
N LEU A 93 3.84 4.62 -0.98
CA LEU A 93 2.57 5.37 -1.03
C LEU A 93 1.53 4.82 -0.04
N PHE A 94 1.42 3.50 0.11
CA PHE A 94 0.32 2.85 0.84
C PHE A 94 0.70 2.22 2.18
N GLY A 95 1.92 2.46 2.67
CA GLY A 95 2.38 1.96 3.96
C GLY A 95 3.46 2.86 4.55
N GLY A 96 4.40 3.35 3.73
CA GLY A 96 5.53 4.15 4.23
C GLY A 96 6.34 3.44 5.32
N GLU A 97 7.48 4.02 5.71
CA GLU A 97 8.30 3.43 6.79
C GLU A 97 7.59 3.48 8.14
N ALA A 98 6.74 4.49 8.37
CA ALA A 98 6.09 4.71 9.65
C ALA A 98 5.11 3.59 10.06
N PHE A 99 4.50 2.88 9.09
CA PHE A 99 3.60 1.76 9.39
C PHE A 99 4.29 0.39 9.41
N VAL A 100 5.60 0.29 9.10
CA VAL A 100 6.30 -1.01 9.03
C VAL A 100 6.15 -1.80 10.34
N ASP A 101 6.24 -1.13 11.48
CA ASP A 101 6.08 -1.76 12.79
C ASP A 101 4.62 -2.17 13.12
N LEU A 102 3.63 -1.66 12.40
CA LEU A 102 2.21 -1.99 12.58
C LEU A 102 1.73 -3.06 11.61
N ILE A 103 2.11 -2.95 10.34
CA ILE A 103 1.55 -3.76 9.27
C ILE A 103 2.63 -4.49 8.47
N GLY A 104 3.91 -4.09 8.55
CA GLY A 104 5.00 -4.57 7.70
C GLY A 104 4.92 -4.04 6.27
N GLU A 105 5.88 -4.40 5.42
CA GLU A 105 5.92 -3.96 4.02
C GLU A 105 4.78 -4.56 3.19
N ILE A 106 4.15 -3.74 2.34
CA ILE A 106 3.08 -4.17 1.44
C ILE A 106 3.70 -4.80 0.19
N SER A 107 3.36 -6.05 -0.11
CA SER A 107 3.96 -6.80 -1.22
C SER A 107 3.02 -7.05 -2.39
N LEU A 108 1.73 -6.71 -2.30
CA LEU A 108 0.72 -7.14 -3.28
C LEU A 108 1.09 -6.87 -4.73
N ILE A 109 1.51 -5.64 -5.04
CA ILE A 109 1.82 -5.23 -6.42
C ILE A 109 3.07 -5.94 -6.91
N LYS A 110 4.13 -5.97 -6.09
CA LYS A 110 5.36 -6.73 -6.38
C LYS A 110 5.07 -8.20 -6.66
N ASP A 111 4.22 -8.81 -5.82
CA ASP A 111 3.84 -10.21 -5.96
C ASP A 111 3.02 -10.47 -7.24
N LEU A 112 2.14 -9.55 -7.60
CA LEU A 112 1.33 -9.64 -8.81
C LEU A 112 2.20 -9.50 -10.06
N THR A 113 3.11 -8.52 -10.08
CA THR A 113 4.06 -8.31 -11.18
C THR A 113 4.92 -9.55 -11.39
N LYS A 114 5.51 -10.10 -10.33
CA LYS A 114 6.32 -11.33 -10.43
C LYS A 114 5.48 -12.52 -10.92
N ALA A 115 4.24 -12.66 -10.47
CA ALA A 115 3.35 -13.73 -10.96
C ALA A 115 3.01 -13.60 -12.45
N LEU A 116 2.82 -12.37 -12.95
CA LEU A 116 2.59 -12.10 -14.37
C LEU A 116 3.84 -12.39 -15.20
N GLU A 117 5.01 -11.96 -14.74
CA GLU A 117 6.29 -12.23 -15.40
C GLU A 117 6.51 -13.74 -15.61
N ILE A 118 6.32 -14.56 -14.57
CA ILE A 118 6.41 -16.04 -14.65
C ILE A 118 5.45 -16.59 -15.70
N SER A 119 4.23 -16.04 -15.78
CA SER A 119 3.23 -16.48 -16.76
C SER A 119 3.54 -16.06 -18.20
N GLU A 120 4.31 -14.99 -18.41
CA GLU A 120 4.62 -14.41 -19.73
C GLU A 120 5.95 -14.90 -20.34
N MET A 121 6.77 -15.65 -19.61
CA MET A 121 8.09 -16.14 -20.06
C MET A 121 8.08 -16.89 -21.41
N GLU A 122 6.96 -17.45 -21.86
CA GLU A 122 6.86 -18.08 -23.19
C GLU A 122 6.80 -17.12 -24.39
N LYS A 123 6.41 -15.83 -24.23
CA LYS A 123 6.29 -14.91 -25.39
C LYS A 123 7.64 -14.48 -25.96
N LYS A 124 8.72 -14.55 -25.18
CA LYS A 124 10.07 -14.18 -25.63
C LYS A 124 10.81 -15.31 -26.36
N SER A 125 10.49 -16.57 -26.08
CA SER A 125 11.26 -17.71 -26.64
C SER A 125 10.85 -18.13 -28.06
N LYS A 126 9.75 -17.57 -28.62
CA LYS A 126 9.29 -17.89 -30.00
C LYS A 126 9.60 -16.82 -31.06
N ASN A 127 10.24 -15.70 -30.72
CA ASN A 127 10.45 -14.58 -31.65
C ASN A 127 11.94 -14.18 -31.87
N GLU A 128 12.90 -15.06 -31.59
CA GLU A 128 14.32 -14.83 -31.91
C GLU A 128 14.70 -15.20 -33.35
N ASN A 129 13.85 -14.88 -34.32
CA ASN A 129 14.23 -14.89 -35.74
C ASN A 129 13.51 -13.77 -36.50
N SER A 130 13.77 -12.52 -36.14
CA SER A 130 13.82 -11.42 -37.12
C SER A 130 14.66 -10.26 -36.58
N ASN A 131 15.79 -10.03 -37.25
CA ASN A 131 16.62 -8.84 -37.08
C ASN A 131 15.84 -7.60 -37.53
N VAL A 132 15.41 -6.74 -36.61
CA VAL A 132 15.21 -5.32 -36.89
C VAL A 132 15.65 -4.51 -35.66
N SER A 133 16.73 -3.74 -35.84
CA SER A 133 17.12 -2.70 -34.89
C SER A 133 16.10 -1.56 -34.94
N VAL A 134 15.39 -1.30 -33.85
CA VAL A 134 14.62 -0.06 -33.67
C VAL A 134 15.09 0.65 -32.41
N LYS A 135 15.59 1.87 -32.62
CA LYS A 135 16.07 2.80 -31.59
C LYS A 135 14.99 3.02 -30.54
N SER A 136 15.34 2.83 -29.28
CA SER A 136 14.49 3.03 -28.11
C SER A 136 14.31 4.52 -27.81
N ASN A 137 13.18 5.09 -28.22
CA ASN A 137 12.65 6.31 -27.61
C ASN A 137 11.88 5.92 -26.35
N ILE A 138 12.42 6.30 -25.20
CA ILE A 138 11.84 6.07 -23.87
C ILE A 138 10.74 7.12 -23.66
N GLY A 139 9.51 6.63 -23.61
CA GLY A 139 8.31 7.43 -23.41
C GLY A 139 7.08 6.53 -23.31
N THR A 140 7.13 5.52 -22.44
CA THR A 140 5.99 4.66 -22.15
C THR A 140 5.55 4.92 -20.71
N THR A 141 4.35 5.48 -20.58
CA THR A 141 3.71 5.76 -19.31
C THR A 141 3.26 4.46 -18.65
N PHE A 142 3.27 4.48 -17.33
CA PHE A 142 3.11 3.34 -16.44
C PHE A 142 1.77 2.59 -16.57
N ALA A 143 0.79 3.22 -17.21
CA ALA A 143 -0.53 2.66 -17.45
C ALA A 143 -0.45 1.37 -18.27
N ASP A 144 0.35 1.33 -19.35
CA ASP A 144 0.34 0.22 -20.32
C ASP A 144 0.73 -1.15 -19.73
N LYS A 145 1.55 -1.18 -18.68
CA LYS A 145 1.98 -2.44 -18.02
C LYS A 145 1.06 -2.89 -16.89
N ALA A 146 0.28 -1.99 -16.29
CA ALA A 146 -0.70 -2.34 -15.26
C ALA A 146 -2.05 -2.80 -15.84
N ILE A 147 -2.31 -2.53 -17.12
CA ILE A 147 -3.62 -2.70 -17.78
C ILE A 147 -3.93 -4.15 -18.19
N THR A 148 -2.95 -5.05 -18.30
CA THR A 148 -3.17 -6.44 -18.75
C THR A 148 -3.48 -7.40 -17.58
N CYS A 149 -4.39 -7.04 -16.68
CA CYS A 149 -4.75 -7.88 -15.54
C CYS A 149 -5.87 -8.87 -15.92
N SER A 150 -5.49 -10.08 -16.37
CA SER A 150 -6.43 -11.20 -16.42
C SER A 150 -6.54 -11.88 -15.04
N THR A 151 -7.76 -11.86 -14.50
CA THR A 151 -8.20 -12.37 -13.19
C THR A 151 -7.43 -13.57 -12.59
N PRO A 152 -6.98 -13.51 -11.32
CA PRO A 152 -6.78 -14.70 -10.50
C PRO A 152 -8.02 -14.97 -9.65
N SER A 153 -8.79 -15.99 -10.03
CA SER A 153 -9.83 -16.58 -9.18
C SER A 153 -9.21 -17.51 -8.14
N SER A 154 -9.25 -17.13 -6.85
CA SER A 154 -9.71 -17.99 -5.74
C SER A 154 -9.52 -17.34 -4.35
N PRO A 155 -10.45 -17.55 -3.41
CA PRO A 155 -10.35 -17.08 -2.03
C PRO A 155 -9.41 -17.98 -1.21
N VAL A 156 -8.65 -17.37 -0.31
CA VAL A 156 -7.76 -18.02 0.67
C VAL A 156 -8.52 -19.10 1.45
N SER A 157 -8.18 -20.37 1.18
CA SER A 157 -8.58 -21.54 1.95
C SER A 157 -7.33 -22.29 2.41
N THR A 158 -7.42 -22.90 3.58
CA THR A 158 -6.37 -23.61 4.35
C THR A 158 -5.40 -24.44 3.51
N VAL A 159 -4.11 -24.35 3.88
CA VAL A 159 -2.89 -24.82 3.18
C VAL A 159 -2.98 -26.21 2.53
N SER A 160 -3.76 -27.15 3.09
CA SER A 160 -3.87 -28.52 2.57
C SER A 160 -4.91 -28.72 1.45
N GLU A 161 -5.93 -27.86 1.36
CA GLU A 161 -6.94 -27.91 0.28
C GLU A 161 -6.54 -27.01 -0.91
N THR A 162 -5.66 -26.05 -0.67
CA THR A 162 -5.12 -25.14 -1.69
C THR A 162 -4.34 -25.92 -2.73
N GLU A 163 -3.36 -26.74 -2.34
CA GLU A 163 -2.44 -27.45 -3.26
C GLU A 163 -3.15 -28.27 -4.35
N LYS A 164 -4.25 -28.97 -4.01
CA LYS A 164 -5.03 -29.78 -4.98
C LYS A 164 -5.89 -28.94 -5.92
N ASN A 165 -6.38 -27.78 -5.46
CA ASN A 165 -7.18 -26.86 -6.26
C ASN A 165 -6.30 -25.95 -7.14
N THR A 166 -5.12 -25.53 -6.67
CA THR A 166 -4.18 -24.72 -7.46
C THR A 166 -3.63 -25.53 -8.63
N GLN A 167 -3.24 -26.80 -8.44
CA GLN A 167 -2.78 -27.68 -9.54
C GLN A 167 -3.85 -27.91 -10.63
N LYS A 168 -5.13 -27.97 -10.28
CA LYS A 168 -6.23 -28.06 -11.25
C LYS A 168 -6.48 -26.74 -11.99
N SER A 169 -6.30 -25.61 -11.31
CA SER A 169 -6.39 -24.26 -11.88
C SER A 169 -5.27 -24.00 -12.91
N TYR A 170 -4.03 -24.41 -12.62
CA TYR A 170 -2.89 -24.21 -13.51
C TYR A 170 -2.95 -25.04 -14.79
N LYS A 171 -3.42 -26.30 -14.72
CA LYS A 171 -3.66 -27.11 -15.92
C LYS A 171 -4.66 -26.48 -16.88
N LYS A 172 -5.58 -25.65 -16.38
CA LYS A 172 -6.62 -24.98 -17.18
C LYS A 172 -6.10 -23.73 -17.92
N ARG A 173 -4.90 -23.23 -17.56
CA ARG A 173 -4.30 -22.01 -18.12
C ARG A 173 -3.21 -22.25 -19.17
N GLY A 174 -2.90 -23.51 -19.50
CA GLY A 174 -1.93 -23.83 -20.56
C GLY A 174 -0.44 -23.60 -20.20
N LEU A 175 -0.11 -23.44 -18.91
CA LEU A 175 1.28 -23.22 -18.46
C LEU A 175 2.16 -24.47 -18.64
N THR A 176 3.44 -24.27 -18.95
CA THR A 176 4.45 -25.35 -18.99
C THR A 176 4.68 -25.95 -17.60
N LYS A 177 5.31 -27.13 -17.54
CA LYS A 177 5.69 -27.74 -16.25
C LYS A 177 6.66 -26.87 -15.46
N GLU A 178 7.61 -26.24 -16.15
CA GLU A 178 8.60 -25.33 -15.53
C GLU A 178 7.91 -24.10 -14.91
N GLN A 179 6.98 -23.46 -15.63
CA GLN A 179 6.20 -22.35 -15.10
C GLN A 179 5.33 -22.77 -13.90
N GLN A 180 4.77 -23.98 -13.92
CA GLN A 180 3.99 -24.50 -12.79
C GLN A 180 4.88 -24.71 -11.55
N GLU A 181 6.07 -25.27 -11.73
CA GLU A 181 7.02 -25.49 -10.63
C GLU A 181 7.55 -24.16 -10.06
N GLU A 182 7.90 -23.20 -10.92
CA GLU A 182 8.33 -21.87 -10.52
C GLU A 182 7.24 -21.11 -9.76
N LEU A 183 5.99 -21.17 -10.26
CA LEU A 183 4.87 -20.50 -9.61
C LEU A 183 4.54 -21.14 -8.24
N LEU A 184 4.64 -22.46 -8.12
CA LEU A 184 4.49 -23.15 -6.84
C LEU A 184 5.62 -22.80 -5.86
N ALA A 185 6.86 -22.70 -6.34
CA ALA A 185 8.00 -22.27 -5.53
C ALA A 185 7.80 -20.83 -5.04
N PHE A 186 7.34 -19.94 -5.92
CA PHE A 186 7.03 -18.56 -5.60
C PHE A 186 5.89 -18.42 -4.56
N GLU A 187 4.81 -19.19 -4.69
CA GLU A 187 3.72 -19.21 -3.70
C GLU A 187 4.22 -19.68 -2.32
N LYS A 188 5.09 -20.70 -2.29
CA LYS A 188 5.69 -21.21 -1.05
C LYS A 188 6.63 -20.19 -0.41
N GLU A 189 7.43 -19.49 -1.19
CA GLU A 189 8.29 -18.40 -0.74
C GLU A 189 7.45 -17.29 -0.09
N LYS A 190 6.40 -16.82 -0.79
CA LYS A 190 5.47 -15.81 -0.29
C LYS A 190 4.80 -16.23 1.03
N ALA A 191 4.37 -17.49 1.15
CA ALA A 191 3.79 -18.00 2.38
C ALA A 191 4.79 -17.98 3.55
N SER A 192 6.07 -18.32 3.29
CA SER A 192 7.14 -18.26 4.28
C SER A 192 7.43 -16.82 4.74
N VAL A 193 7.56 -15.88 3.80
CA VAL A 193 7.76 -14.45 4.09
C VAL A 193 6.59 -13.91 4.92
N ARG A 194 5.35 -14.20 4.53
CA ARG A 194 4.15 -13.80 5.28
C ARG A 194 4.17 -14.34 6.71
N LYS A 195 4.54 -15.61 6.89
CA LYS A 195 4.63 -16.23 8.22
C LYS A 195 5.63 -15.51 9.12
N LYS A 196 6.82 -15.19 8.60
CA LYS A 196 7.86 -14.44 9.32
C LYS A 196 7.37 -13.03 9.68
N ARG A 197 6.72 -12.33 8.73
CA ARG A 197 6.10 -11.01 8.97
C ARG A 197 5.07 -11.06 10.09
N VAL A 198 4.15 -12.02 10.06
CA VAL A 198 3.12 -12.19 11.11
C VAL A 198 3.75 -12.46 12.48
N GLU A 199 4.81 -13.28 12.54
CA GLU A 199 5.51 -13.55 13.79
C GLU A 199 6.21 -12.31 14.35
N HIS A 200 6.93 -11.58 13.51
CA HIS A 200 7.60 -10.34 13.89
C HIS A 200 6.59 -9.29 14.41
N LEU A 201 5.52 -9.04 13.65
CA LEU A 201 4.49 -8.08 14.01
C LEU A 201 3.69 -8.49 15.25
N ALA A 202 3.48 -9.79 15.47
CA ALA A 202 2.86 -10.28 16.70
C ALA A 202 3.70 -9.95 17.94
N ASN A 203 5.03 -10.07 17.86
CA ASN A 203 5.92 -9.69 18.96
C ASN A 203 5.86 -8.19 19.21
N LYS A 204 5.99 -7.36 18.16
CA LYS A 204 5.85 -5.90 18.24
C LYS A 204 4.51 -5.47 18.85
N LEU A 205 3.42 -6.11 18.44
CA LEU A 205 2.10 -5.84 18.99
C LEU A 205 2.04 -6.24 20.47
N VAL A 206 2.57 -7.40 20.86
CA VAL A 206 2.66 -7.79 22.27
C VAL A 206 3.42 -6.74 23.08
N ASP A 207 4.58 -6.27 22.61
CA ASP A 207 5.36 -5.24 23.29
C ASP A 207 4.56 -3.94 23.46
N ARG A 208 3.83 -3.52 22.42
CA ARG A 208 2.92 -2.37 22.50
C ARG A 208 1.82 -2.57 23.55
N LEU A 209 1.22 -3.75 23.62
CA LEU A 209 0.17 -4.05 24.60
C LEU A 209 0.73 -4.20 26.02
N ASN A 210 1.98 -4.65 26.19
CA ASN A 210 2.61 -4.85 27.48
C ASN A 210 2.71 -3.54 28.29
N ILE A 211 2.87 -2.39 27.62
CA ILE A 211 2.87 -1.06 28.25
C ILE A 211 1.65 -0.87 29.17
N TRP A 212 0.47 -1.29 28.74
CA TRP A 212 -0.75 -1.21 29.56
C TRP A 212 -1.01 -2.49 30.34
N THR A 213 -0.85 -3.67 29.73
CA THR A 213 -1.24 -4.93 30.38
C THR A 213 -0.36 -5.29 31.59
N GLU A 214 0.91 -4.86 31.62
CA GLU A 214 1.83 -5.04 32.76
C GLU A 214 1.80 -3.87 33.76
N SER A 215 0.99 -2.84 33.50
CA SER A 215 0.81 -1.72 34.42
C SER A 215 -0.22 -2.05 35.52
N THR A 216 -0.37 -1.12 36.45
CA THR A 216 -1.45 -1.12 37.46
C THR A 216 -2.84 -1.03 36.85
N LYS A 217 -2.98 -0.59 35.58
CA LYS A 217 -4.25 -0.46 34.85
C LYS A 217 -5.27 0.44 35.57
N ASP A 218 -4.80 1.33 36.42
CA ASP A 218 -5.59 2.41 37.03
C ASP A 218 -5.89 3.51 36.00
N GLU A 219 -6.65 4.52 36.42
CA GLU A 219 -7.07 5.61 35.54
C GLU A 219 -5.89 6.38 34.94
N HIS A 220 -4.85 6.67 35.73
CA HIS A 220 -3.71 7.45 35.27
C HIS A 220 -2.86 6.67 34.26
N THR A 221 -2.55 5.41 34.56
CA THR A 221 -1.78 4.56 33.63
C THR A 221 -2.55 4.28 32.34
N THR A 222 -3.87 4.11 32.43
CA THR A 222 -4.73 3.96 31.26
C THR A 222 -4.76 5.23 30.41
N LYS A 223 -4.88 6.41 31.04
CA LYS A 223 -4.85 7.70 30.33
C LYS A 223 -3.50 7.96 29.65
N ALA A 224 -2.40 7.72 30.35
CA ALA A 224 -1.05 7.86 29.78
C ALA A 224 -0.84 6.94 28.57
N PHE A 225 -1.31 5.69 28.66
CA PHE A 225 -1.29 4.78 27.52
C PHE A 225 -2.11 5.31 26.33
N GLN A 226 -3.33 5.81 26.57
CA GLN A 226 -4.16 6.39 25.52
C GLN A 226 -3.53 7.63 24.88
N GLU A 227 -2.93 8.52 25.67
CA GLU A 227 -2.24 9.71 25.18
C GLU A 227 -1.03 9.35 24.32
N LYS A 228 -0.24 8.34 24.73
CA LYS A 228 0.85 7.82 23.90
C LYS A 228 0.34 7.32 22.54
N ILE A 229 -0.75 6.56 22.53
CA ILE A 229 -1.33 6.02 21.28
C ILE A 229 -1.93 7.13 20.41
N LYS A 230 -2.52 8.16 21.02
CA LYS A 230 -3.01 9.36 20.32
C LYS A 230 -1.85 10.08 19.63
N TYR A 231 -0.75 10.34 20.35
CA TYR A 231 0.43 10.97 19.77
C TYR A 231 1.01 10.16 18.59
N GLU A 232 1.05 8.84 18.72
CA GLU A 232 1.47 7.95 17.63
C GLU A 232 0.52 8.05 16.42
N ALA A 233 -0.80 8.08 16.63
CA ALA A 233 -1.78 8.26 15.57
C ALA A 233 -1.65 9.63 14.87
N GLU A 234 -1.34 10.69 15.62
CA GLU A 234 -1.07 12.03 15.08
C GLU A 234 0.17 12.10 14.18
N ILE A 235 1.17 11.26 14.43
CA ILE A 235 2.32 11.12 13.52
C ILE A 235 1.90 10.32 12.29
N LEU A 236 1.28 9.16 12.50
CA LEU A 236 0.91 8.22 11.44
C LEU A 236 -0.11 8.79 10.45
N LYS A 237 -1.02 9.66 10.88
CA LYS A 237 -2.04 10.25 10.01
C LYS A 237 -1.46 11.13 8.90
N MET A 238 -0.23 11.60 9.08
CA MET A 238 0.47 12.49 8.16
C MET A 238 1.11 11.75 6.98
N GLU A 239 1.14 10.43 7.03
CA GLU A 239 1.53 9.57 5.93
C GLU A 239 0.47 9.51 4.83
N SER A 240 0.87 9.11 3.63
CA SER A 240 -0.08 8.86 2.54
C SER A 240 -0.99 7.70 2.91
N PHE A 241 -2.29 7.94 2.77
CA PHE A 241 -3.36 7.06 3.23
C PHE A 241 -3.27 6.74 4.73
N GLY A 242 -2.57 7.57 5.52
CA GLY A 242 -2.30 7.32 6.94
C GLY A 242 -3.59 7.22 7.77
N VAL A 243 -4.53 8.15 7.57
CA VAL A 243 -5.85 8.11 8.21
C VAL A 243 -6.64 6.87 7.78
N GLU A 244 -6.64 6.54 6.49
CA GLU A 244 -7.32 5.37 5.96
C GLU A 244 -6.72 4.05 6.49
N LEU A 245 -5.40 3.98 6.66
CA LEU A 245 -4.68 2.85 7.25
C LEU A 245 -4.97 2.72 8.75
N LEU A 246 -4.89 3.81 9.50
CA LEU A 246 -5.26 3.85 10.93
C LEU A 246 -6.68 3.34 11.12
N ASN A 247 -7.63 3.81 10.30
CA ASN A 247 -9.01 3.33 10.35
C ASN A 247 -9.09 1.81 10.05
N ALA A 248 -8.41 1.32 9.02
CA ALA A 248 -8.40 -0.11 8.70
C ALA A 248 -7.83 -0.97 9.84
N ILE A 249 -6.71 -0.54 10.45
CA ILE A 249 -6.10 -1.20 11.60
C ILE A 249 -7.05 -1.18 12.79
N GLY A 250 -7.63 -0.02 13.09
CA GLY A 250 -8.49 0.18 14.25
C GLY A 250 -9.75 -0.67 14.21
N VAL A 251 -10.39 -0.78 13.04
CA VAL A 251 -11.55 -1.65 12.82
C VAL A 251 -11.21 -3.10 13.14
N ILE A 252 -10.05 -3.60 12.71
CA ILE A 252 -9.63 -4.99 12.94
C ILE A 252 -9.33 -5.22 14.42
N TYR A 253 -8.63 -4.30 15.07
CA TYR A 253 -8.32 -4.40 16.50
C TYR A 253 -9.60 -4.44 17.36
N ILE A 254 -10.54 -3.53 17.09
CA ILE A 254 -11.86 -3.53 17.75
C ILE A 254 -12.59 -4.85 17.47
N GLN A 255 -12.64 -5.29 16.20
CA GLN A 255 -13.34 -6.52 15.83
C GLN A 255 -12.76 -7.75 16.54
N LYS A 256 -11.45 -7.94 16.54
CA LYS A 256 -10.78 -9.08 17.18
C LYS A 256 -10.91 -9.03 18.70
N GLY A 257 -10.69 -7.87 19.31
CA GLY A 257 -10.84 -7.68 20.76
C GLY A 257 -12.28 -7.93 21.22
N THR A 258 -13.27 -7.33 20.56
CA THR A 258 -14.68 -7.52 20.93
C THR A 258 -15.18 -8.94 20.64
N SER A 259 -14.70 -9.59 19.58
CA SER A 259 -15.01 -11.00 19.28
C SER A 259 -14.59 -11.92 20.43
N LEU A 260 -13.37 -11.74 20.96
CA LEU A 260 -12.92 -12.47 22.14
C LEU A 260 -13.84 -12.18 23.34
N LEU A 261 -14.06 -10.91 23.68
CA LEU A 261 -14.86 -10.54 24.86
C LEU A 261 -16.32 -11.04 24.78
N LYS A 262 -16.94 -11.01 23.60
CA LYS A 262 -18.30 -11.52 23.38
C LYS A 262 -18.36 -13.05 23.48
N SER A 263 -17.33 -13.74 22.99
CA SER A 263 -17.25 -15.20 23.08
C SER A 263 -17.22 -15.72 24.53
N GLN A 264 -16.84 -14.87 25.51
CA GLN A 264 -16.84 -15.22 26.93
C GLN A 264 -18.21 -15.05 27.60
N LYS A 265 -19.11 -14.21 27.04
CA LYS A 265 -20.37 -13.82 27.69
C LYS A 265 -21.58 -14.65 27.27
N PHE A 266 -21.49 -15.48 26.23
CA PHE A 266 -22.67 -16.17 25.67
C PHE A 266 -22.36 -17.62 25.30
N LEU A 267 -23.19 -18.54 25.77
CA LEU A 267 -23.13 -19.99 25.52
C LEU A 267 -23.18 -20.31 24.02
N GLY A 268 -22.01 -20.50 23.40
CA GLY A 268 -21.79 -21.23 22.14
C GLY A 268 -22.19 -20.57 20.81
N ILE A 269 -23.26 -19.77 20.76
CA ILE A 269 -23.86 -19.33 19.47
C ILE A 269 -23.21 -18.04 18.92
N SER A 270 -22.70 -17.15 19.77
CA SER A 270 -22.08 -15.88 19.36
C SER A 270 -20.79 -16.05 18.52
N GLY A 271 -20.05 -17.14 18.78
CA GLY A 271 -18.80 -17.46 18.06
C GLY A 271 -19.03 -17.91 16.60
N ILE A 272 -20.22 -18.39 16.27
CA ILE A 272 -20.55 -18.86 14.91
C ILE A 272 -20.97 -17.68 14.03
N PHE A 273 -21.85 -16.81 14.55
CA PHE A 273 -22.30 -15.61 13.82
C PHE A 273 -21.18 -14.61 13.53
N SER A 274 -20.24 -14.43 14.47
CA SER A 274 -19.08 -13.56 14.27
C SER A 274 -18.16 -14.08 13.14
N LYS A 275 -17.92 -15.39 13.08
CA LYS A 275 -17.13 -16.02 12.00
C LYS A 275 -17.83 -15.93 10.64
N ILE A 276 -19.15 -16.07 10.59
CA ILE A 276 -19.93 -15.90 9.34
C ILE A 276 -19.83 -14.46 8.85
N LYS A 277 -20.00 -13.48 9.75
CA LYS A 277 -19.86 -12.06 9.40
C LYS A 277 -18.46 -11.74 8.87
N GLU A 278 -17.41 -12.28 9.50
CA GLU A 278 -16.02 -12.10 9.05
C GLU A 278 -15.78 -12.68 7.65
N LYS A 279 -16.29 -13.89 7.36
CA LYS A 279 -16.21 -14.47 6.01
C LYS A 279 -16.96 -13.62 4.97
N GLY A 280 -18.12 -13.07 5.33
CA GLY A 280 -18.89 -12.17 4.47
C GLY A 280 -18.14 -10.87 4.15
N THR A 281 -17.50 -10.26 5.15
CA THR A 281 -16.65 -9.07 4.94
C THR A 281 -15.47 -9.36 4.02
N ILE A 282 -14.80 -10.50 4.21
CA ILE A 282 -13.68 -10.91 3.34
C ILE A 282 -14.15 -11.09 1.89
N ALA A 283 -15.29 -11.75 1.67
CA ALA A 283 -15.84 -11.94 0.32
C ALA A 283 -16.19 -10.59 -0.35
N LYS A 284 -16.77 -9.66 0.41
CA LYS A 284 -17.06 -8.30 -0.06
C LYS A 284 -15.79 -7.55 -0.43
N ASP A 285 -14.74 -7.63 0.38
CA ASP A 285 -13.47 -6.96 0.12
C ASP A 285 -12.80 -7.51 -1.14
N ILE A 286 -12.78 -8.83 -1.33
CA ILE A 286 -12.29 -9.49 -2.55
C ILE A 286 -13.07 -9.00 -3.77
N PHE A 287 -14.41 -9.05 -3.72
CA PHE A 287 -15.26 -8.60 -4.82
C PHE A 287 -14.99 -7.13 -5.17
N SER A 288 -14.92 -6.25 -4.15
CA SER A 288 -14.66 -4.83 -4.36
C SER A 288 -13.27 -4.55 -4.95
N THR A 289 -12.26 -5.34 -4.57
CA THR A 289 -10.91 -5.20 -5.11
C THR A 289 -10.90 -5.57 -6.59
N ILE A 290 -11.54 -6.69 -6.95
CA ILE A 290 -11.65 -7.15 -8.35
C ILE A 290 -12.44 -6.16 -9.19
N SER A 291 -13.60 -5.71 -8.71
CA SER A 291 -14.43 -4.77 -9.48
C SER A 291 -13.71 -3.46 -9.77
N SER A 292 -12.89 -2.98 -8.82
CA SER A 292 -12.11 -1.75 -8.99
C SER A 292 -11.03 -1.87 -10.06
N ALA A 293 -10.37 -3.03 -10.11
CA ALA A 293 -9.37 -3.30 -11.13
C ALA A 293 -10.01 -3.32 -12.53
N LEU A 294 -11.20 -3.93 -12.66
CA LEU A 294 -11.96 -3.93 -13.92
C LEU A 294 -12.39 -2.51 -14.34
N ASP A 295 -12.87 -1.70 -13.39
CA ASP A 295 -13.24 -0.31 -13.66
C ASP A 295 -12.04 0.53 -14.14
N ALA A 296 -10.87 0.32 -13.55
CA ALA A 296 -9.64 0.98 -13.97
C ALA A 296 -9.23 0.57 -15.39
N GLN A 297 -9.29 -0.73 -15.70
CA GLN A 297 -8.98 -1.26 -17.03
C GLN A 297 -9.93 -0.72 -18.11
N MET A 298 -11.24 -0.73 -17.85
CA MET A 298 -12.23 -0.18 -18.77
C MET A 298 -12.01 1.31 -19.07
N THR A 299 -11.59 2.08 -18.06
CA THR A 299 -11.30 3.52 -18.23
C THR A 299 -10.04 3.75 -19.05
N ALA A 300 -9.02 2.90 -18.86
CA ALA A 300 -7.81 2.97 -19.67
C ALA A 300 -8.07 2.60 -21.14
N GLU A 301 -8.91 1.60 -21.42
CA GLU A 301 -9.35 1.30 -22.79
C GLU A 301 -10.14 2.46 -23.43
N GLN A 302 -10.95 3.17 -22.64
CA GLN A 302 -11.66 4.36 -23.12
C GLN A 302 -10.70 5.49 -23.48
N LEU A 303 -9.65 5.71 -22.67
CA LEU A 303 -8.61 6.70 -22.94
C LEU A 303 -7.85 6.36 -24.23
N SER A 304 -7.39 5.11 -24.36
CA SER A 304 -6.69 4.63 -25.57
C SER A 304 -7.55 4.80 -26.84
N LYS A 305 -8.84 4.46 -26.79
CA LYS A 305 -9.76 4.66 -27.92
C LYS A 305 -9.96 6.14 -28.30
N LEU A 306 -9.88 7.05 -27.33
CA LEU A 306 -10.00 8.49 -27.60
C LEU A 306 -8.72 9.05 -28.23
N GLU A 307 -7.56 8.55 -27.82
CA GLU A 307 -6.28 8.89 -28.44
C GLU A 307 -6.22 8.41 -29.90
N GLU A 308 -6.65 7.18 -30.17
CA GLU A 308 -6.69 6.60 -31.52
C GLU A 308 -7.60 7.38 -32.48
N LYS A 309 -8.73 7.89 -31.98
CA LYS A 309 -9.70 8.62 -32.79
C LYS A 309 -9.28 10.05 -33.10
N GLY A 310 -8.29 10.61 -32.38
CA GLY A 310 -7.86 12.00 -32.55
C GLY A 310 -8.98 13.03 -32.39
N GLU A 311 -10.06 12.68 -31.66
CA GLU A 311 -11.30 13.47 -31.57
C GLU A 311 -11.19 14.65 -30.59
N ASP A 312 -10.16 14.70 -29.75
CA ASP A 312 -9.97 15.75 -28.74
C ASP A 312 -9.03 16.86 -29.24
N ARG A 313 -9.60 17.90 -29.86
CA ARG A 313 -8.84 19.05 -30.39
C ARG A 313 -8.27 19.99 -29.32
N ASP A 314 -8.82 19.97 -28.09
CA ASP A 314 -8.50 20.90 -26.99
C ASP A 314 -7.74 20.21 -25.83
N GLY A 315 -7.70 18.87 -25.79
CA GLY A 315 -6.97 18.10 -24.77
C GLY A 315 -7.62 18.08 -23.37
N THR A 316 -8.68 18.86 -23.18
CA THR A 316 -9.44 18.93 -21.92
C THR A 316 -10.08 17.59 -21.56
N ARG A 317 -10.68 16.89 -22.53
CA ARG A 317 -11.40 15.62 -22.29
C ARG A 317 -10.42 14.49 -21.98
N LYS A 318 -9.27 14.47 -22.64
CA LYS A 318 -8.15 13.60 -22.35
C LYS A 318 -7.66 13.80 -20.91
N THR A 319 -7.40 15.04 -20.51
CA THR A 319 -6.91 15.37 -19.16
C THR A 319 -7.92 14.96 -18.07
N GLU A 320 -9.22 15.13 -18.30
CA GLU A 320 -10.25 14.69 -17.36
C GLU A 320 -10.30 13.16 -17.22
N LEU A 321 -10.15 12.43 -18.32
CA LEU A 321 -10.13 10.98 -18.32
C LEU A 321 -8.85 10.40 -17.70
N GLU A 322 -7.71 11.04 -17.90
CA GLU A 322 -6.44 10.68 -17.23
C GLU A 322 -6.55 10.86 -15.72
N LYS A 323 -7.15 11.95 -15.24
CA LYS A 323 -7.44 12.17 -13.81
C LYS A 323 -8.39 11.11 -13.27
N GLU A 324 -9.44 10.78 -14.02
CA GLU A 324 -10.41 9.74 -13.65
C GLU A 324 -9.75 8.35 -13.59
N MET A 325 -8.94 8.00 -14.60
CA MET A 325 -8.17 6.77 -14.67
C MET A 325 -7.21 6.66 -13.48
N THR A 326 -6.43 7.71 -13.21
CA THR A 326 -5.50 7.76 -12.07
C THR A 326 -6.24 7.54 -10.76
N GLY A 327 -7.37 8.21 -10.55
CA GLY A 327 -8.20 8.01 -9.37
C GLY A 327 -8.76 6.59 -9.23
N LYS A 328 -9.09 5.91 -10.34
CA LYS A 328 -9.58 4.52 -10.33
C LYS A 328 -8.45 3.51 -10.11
N ILE A 329 -7.27 3.74 -10.66
CA ILE A 329 -6.07 2.95 -10.40
C ILE A 329 -5.69 3.06 -8.92
N LEU A 330 -5.62 4.27 -8.37
CA LEU A 330 -5.37 4.49 -6.95
C LEU A 330 -6.37 3.76 -6.06
N LEU A 331 -7.65 3.77 -6.45
CA LEU A 331 -8.72 3.07 -5.75
C LEU A 331 -8.54 1.54 -5.77
N ALA A 332 -8.20 0.98 -6.92
CA ALA A 332 -7.91 -0.45 -7.05
C ALA A 332 -6.69 -0.86 -6.22
N SER A 333 -5.59 -0.10 -6.33
CA SER A 333 -4.36 -0.30 -5.57
C SER A 333 -4.61 -0.19 -4.06
N TRP A 334 -5.32 0.83 -3.61
CA TRP A 334 -5.69 1.01 -2.21
C TRP A 334 -6.52 -0.16 -1.67
N ARG A 335 -7.52 -0.63 -2.43
CA ARG A 335 -8.33 -1.79 -2.00
C ARG A 335 -7.49 -3.06 -1.89
N GLY A 336 -6.55 -3.26 -2.81
CA GLY A 336 -5.58 -4.35 -2.74
C GLY A 336 -4.69 -4.25 -1.50
N ALA A 337 -4.05 -3.10 -1.28
CA ALA A 337 -3.23 -2.82 -0.10
C ALA A 337 -4.01 -3.05 1.20
N LYS A 338 -5.21 -2.47 1.30
CA LYS A 338 -6.12 -2.65 2.45
C LYS A 338 -6.45 -4.12 2.67
N PHE A 339 -6.72 -4.90 1.62
CA PHE A 339 -7.00 -6.34 1.74
C PHE A 339 -5.81 -7.10 2.32
N GLU A 340 -4.60 -6.84 1.83
CA GLU A 340 -3.37 -7.46 2.32
C GLU A 340 -3.13 -7.13 3.80
N VAL A 341 -3.12 -5.84 4.12
CA VAL A 341 -2.95 -5.30 5.48
C VAL A 341 -3.99 -5.91 6.42
N SER A 342 -5.25 -5.95 5.99
CA SER A 342 -6.33 -6.50 6.79
C SER A 342 -6.16 -8.00 7.06
N GLY A 343 -5.65 -8.75 6.08
CA GLY A 343 -5.31 -10.15 6.26
C GLY A 343 -4.19 -10.34 7.27
N VAL A 344 -3.08 -9.61 7.12
CA VAL A 344 -1.90 -9.72 8.01
C VAL A 344 -2.27 -9.39 9.45
N LEU A 345 -3.01 -8.29 9.66
CA LEU A 345 -3.43 -7.88 11.01
C LEU A 345 -4.38 -8.87 11.67
N ARG A 346 -5.26 -9.53 10.90
CA ARG A 346 -6.10 -10.61 11.44
C ARG A 346 -5.25 -11.77 11.96
N ASP A 347 -4.27 -12.21 11.18
CA ASP A 347 -3.35 -13.29 11.54
C ASP A 347 -2.50 -12.91 12.78
N VAL A 348 -2.01 -11.67 12.82
CA VAL A 348 -1.26 -11.10 13.96
C VAL A 348 -2.11 -11.10 15.23
N CYS A 349 -3.32 -10.53 15.17
CA CYS A 349 -4.23 -10.52 16.32
C CYS A 349 -4.61 -11.94 16.79
N ASP A 350 -4.79 -12.89 15.87
CA ASP A 350 -5.06 -14.30 16.21
C ASP A 350 -3.90 -14.94 16.97
N LYS A 351 -2.65 -14.62 16.60
CA LYS A 351 -1.45 -15.06 17.32
C LYS A 351 -1.36 -14.41 18.71
N VAL A 352 -1.59 -13.11 18.81
CA VAL A 352 -1.56 -12.34 20.08
C VAL A 352 -2.66 -12.76 21.07
N LEU A 353 -3.82 -13.22 20.56
CA LEU A 353 -4.97 -13.70 21.34
C LEU A 353 -5.12 -15.23 21.30
N SER A 354 -4.07 -15.95 20.93
CA SER A 354 -4.09 -17.40 20.74
C SER A 354 -4.37 -18.19 22.01
N LYS A 355 -5.01 -19.35 21.88
CA LYS A 355 -5.43 -20.18 23.04
C LYS A 355 -4.28 -20.72 23.89
N SER A 356 -3.03 -20.65 23.42
CA SER A 356 -1.84 -20.99 24.20
C SER A 356 -1.58 -19.99 25.34
N ILE A 357 -2.18 -18.80 25.29
CA ILE A 357 -2.04 -17.76 26.31
C ILE A 357 -3.19 -17.87 27.33
N PRO A 358 -2.92 -17.72 28.64
CA PRO A 358 -3.95 -17.70 29.67
C PRO A 358 -5.11 -16.74 29.35
N LEU A 359 -6.34 -17.16 29.63
CA LEU A 359 -7.54 -16.41 29.26
C LEU A 359 -7.55 -14.99 29.83
N GLU A 360 -7.14 -14.83 31.08
CA GLU A 360 -7.06 -13.51 31.74
C GLU A 360 -6.17 -12.56 30.96
N LYS A 361 -4.95 -12.98 30.61
CA LYS A 361 -4.03 -12.18 29.81
C LYS A 361 -4.60 -11.86 28.42
N ARG A 362 -5.34 -12.80 27.81
CA ARG A 362 -6.01 -12.54 26.53
C ARG A 362 -7.11 -11.49 26.65
N ILE A 363 -7.87 -11.49 27.75
CA ILE A 363 -8.90 -10.47 28.03
C ILE A 363 -8.24 -9.09 28.19
N GLU A 364 -7.12 -9.00 28.91
CA GLU A 364 -6.35 -7.75 29.02
C GLU A 364 -5.88 -7.26 27.65
N ARG A 365 -5.23 -8.12 26.86
CA ARG A 365 -4.77 -7.79 25.50
C ARG A 365 -5.93 -7.34 24.60
N ALA A 366 -7.08 -8.00 24.68
CA ALA A 366 -8.27 -7.62 23.91
C ALA A 366 -8.80 -6.23 24.30
N ARG A 367 -8.77 -5.85 25.59
CA ARG A 367 -9.16 -4.50 26.03
C ARG A 367 -8.18 -3.45 25.50
N ALA A 368 -6.88 -3.71 25.60
CA ALA A 368 -5.85 -2.81 25.06
C ALA A 368 -5.98 -2.64 23.54
N LEU A 369 -6.24 -3.71 22.78
CA LEU A 369 -6.51 -3.64 21.34
C LEU A 369 -7.73 -2.76 21.02
N ILE A 370 -8.83 -2.88 21.78
CA ILE A 370 -10.01 -2.05 21.58
C ILE A 370 -9.69 -0.56 21.83
N MET A 371 -8.92 -0.25 22.88
CA MET A 371 -8.52 1.14 23.14
C MET A 371 -7.68 1.73 22.00
N ILE A 372 -6.67 0.99 21.53
CA ILE A 372 -5.86 1.42 20.38
C ILE A 372 -6.74 1.61 19.16
N GLY A 373 -7.60 0.62 18.87
CA GLY A 373 -8.43 0.65 17.67
C GLY A 373 -9.48 1.75 17.69
N ALA A 374 -9.98 2.15 18.87
CA ALA A 374 -10.88 3.30 19.01
C ALA A 374 -10.16 4.61 18.65
N ILE A 375 -8.97 4.83 19.20
CA ILE A 375 -8.15 6.02 18.92
C ILE A 375 -7.82 6.11 17.43
N PHE A 376 -7.40 5.01 16.82
CA PHE A 376 -7.09 4.97 15.39
C PHE A 376 -8.32 5.24 14.50
N CYS A 377 -9.50 4.76 14.89
CA CYS A 377 -10.74 5.05 14.18
C CYS A 377 -11.20 6.51 14.34
N GLU A 378 -10.90 7.14 15.47
CA GLU A 378 -11.25 8.54 15.78
C GLU A 378 -10.33 9.55 15.08
N THR A 379 -9.15 9.14 14.65
CA THR A 379 -8.16 10.01 14.02
C THR A 379 -8.70 10.62 12.73
N GLN A 380 -8.57 11.94 12.58
CA GLN A 380 -9.05 12.70 11.41
C GLN A 380 -7.89 13.47 10.74
N PRO A 381 -8.00 13.75 9.43
CA PRO A 381 -7.06 14.64 8.75
C PRO A 381 -7.07 16.05 9.36
N ASP A 382 -5.92 16.74 9.30
CA ASP A 382 -5.86 18.14 9.70
C ASP A 382 -6.66 19.03 8.71
N PRO A 383 -7.36 20.07 9.21
CA PRO A 383 -8.02 21.02 8.34
C PRO A 383 -7.02 21.70 7.40
N GLY A 384 -7.24 21.60 6.08
CA GLY A 384 -6.37 22.20 5.08
C GLY A 384 -5.11 21.40 4.75
N ASP A 385 -5.03 20.12 5.12
CA ASP A 385 -3.91 19.26 4.74
C ASP A 385 -3.83 19.04 3.21
N GLU A 386 -3.00 19.84 2.55
CA GLU A 386 -2.72 19.76 1.10
C GLU A 386 -1.94 18.50 0.71
N GLY A 387 -1.44 17.71 1.68
CA GLY A 387 -0.71 16.46 1.43
C GLY A 387 -1.58 15.29 0.96
N ARG A 388 -2.91 15.45 0.96
CA ARG A 388 -3.91 14.37 0.76
C ARG A 388 -4.48 14.25 -0.65
N VAL A 389 -3.75 14.73 -1.64
CA VAL A 389 -4.27 14.80 -3.02
C VAL A 389 -4.54 13.43 -3.61
N PHE A 390 -3.74 12.40 -3.30
CA PHE A 390 -3.98 11.05 -3.83
C PHE A 390 -5.30 10.47 -3.29
N GLU A 391 -5.57 10.73 -2.02
CA GLU A 391 -6.79 10.36 -1.31
C GLU A 391 -7.98 11.13 -1.86
N GLU A 392 -7.81 12.41 -2.21
CA GLU A 392 -8.82 13.21 -2.89
C GLU A 392 -9.12 12.72 -4.31
N LEU A 393 -8.09 12.41 -5.10
CA LEU A 393 -8.23 11.82 -6.44
C LEU A 393 -8.98 10.49 -6.37
N MET A 394 -8.59 9.62 -5.45
CA MET A 394 -9.27 8.35 -5.19
C MET A 394 -10.72 8.57 -4.72
N ARG A 395 -10.97 9.52 -3.83
CA ARG A 395 -12.32 9.81 -3.34
C ARG A 395 -13.21 10.36 -4.46
N ASN A 396 -12.68 11.22 -5.31
CA ASN A 396 -13.42 11.80 -6.42
C ASN A 396 -13.76 10.75 -7.51
N SER A 397 -12.90 9.74 -7.73
CA SER A 397 -13.21 8.65 -8.67
C SER A 397 -14.35 7.74 -8.21
N THR A 398 -14.61 7.67 -6.89
CA THR A 398 -15.73 6.90 -6.34
C THR A 398 -17.09 7.60 -6.42
N LYS A 399 -17.11 8.93 -6.58
CA LYS A 399 -18.35 9.69 -6.68
C LYS A 399 -18.95 9.44 -8.05
N LYS A 400 -20.17 8.88 -8.12
CA LYS A 400 -20.94 8.82 -9.38
C LYS A 400 -21.09 10.24 -9.92
N LYS A 401 -20.58 10.52 -11.12
CA LYS A 401 -20.93 11.73 -11.86
C LYS A 401 -22.45 11.72 -12.04
N LYS A 402 -23.13 12.73 -11.50
CA LYS A 402 -24.58 12.90 -11.62
C LYS A 402 -24.94 13.35 -13.03
#